data_AF-A0A351AD36-F1
#
_entry.id   AF-A0A351AD36-F1
#
_cell.length_a   1.000
_cell.length_b   1.000
_cell.length_c   1.000
_cell.angle_alpha   90.00
_cell.angle_beta   90.00
_cell.angle_gamma   90.00
#
_symmetry.space_group_name_H-M   'P 1'
#
loop_
_entity.id
_entity.type
_entity.pdbx_description
1 polymer ?
#
loop_
_entity_poly.entity_id
_entity_poly.type
_entity_poly.pdbx_seq_one_letter_code
_entity_poly.pdbx_strand_id
1 'polypeptide(L)'
;MRGLGTKQGFLAPAVAFESTLGEGGLIDFSPADQVVEVGAGMPISELQALLGAEGQCLPLLDPAEWGAAAAGYPGTVGGLLACNLPHGYMASCGMPRDWVLGATLRRPDGTEAKSGSRAVKSVAGYDAHKLGVGAWGRGLMYVRVILRTYPTKGLPAMSIVQSAPIQAPVFIQRCLRSDFDSMLRQTPGVVAHDPQTQVIWSQERPATPPEGWVIGPGGYR
;
A
#
# COMPACT_ATOMS: atom_id res chain seq x y z
N MET A 1 -10.50 -11.80 -0.04
CA MET A 1 -9.94 -11.37 1.26
C MET A 1 -10.54 -10.03 1.68
N ARG A 2 -10.78 -9.81 2.97
CA ARG A 2 -11.24 -8.54 3.58
C ARG A 2 -10.48 -8.27 4.88
N GLY A 3 -9.84 -7.10 4.97
CA GLY A 3 -9.34 -6.54 6.24
C GLY A 3 -10.40 -5.61 6.87
N LEU A 4 -10.01 -4.38 7.20
CA LEU A 4 -10.93 -3.35 7.72
C LEU A 4 -11.95 -2.81 6.69
N GLY A 5 -11.87 -3.25 5.44
CA GLY A 5 -12.84 -2.90 4.39
C GLY A 5 -12.70 -1.48 3.82
N THR A 6 -11.68 -0.72 4.23
CA THR A 6 -11.49 0.70 3.89
C THR A 6 -11.36 0.99 2.39
N LYS A 7 -10.94 -0.01 1.60
CA LYS A 7 -10.78 0.09 0.14
C LYS A 7 -11.73 -0.83 -0.64
N GLN A 8 -12.80 -1.34 -0.01
CA GLN A 8 -13.76 -2.20 -0.72
C GLN A 8 -14.52 -1.50 -1.85
N GLY A 9 -14.72 -0.18 -1.74
CA GLY A 9 -15.36 0.60 -2.80
C GLY A 9 -14.57 0.64 -4.12
N PHE A 10 -13.31 0.20 -4.13
CA PHE A 10 -12.47 0.09 -5.33
C PHE A 10 -12.69 -1.21 -6.10
N LEU A 11 -13.55 -2.12 -5.62
CA LEU A 11 -13.82 -3.40 -6.26
C LEU A 11 -15.31 -3.54 -6.57
N ALA A 12 -15.60 -4.33 -7.62
CA ALA A 12 -16.94 -4.85 -7.81
C ALA A 12 -17.38 -5.63 -6.55
N PRO A 13 -18.67 -5.58 -6.18
CA PRO A 13 -19.20 -6.33 -5.05
C PRO A 13 -18.81 -7.81 -5.13
N ALA A 14 -18.23 -8.33 -4.05
CA ALA A 14 -17.86 -9.75 -3.96
C ALA A 14 -19.05 -10.58 -3.46
N VAL A 15 -19.20 -11.80 -3.97
CA VAL A 15 -20.21 -12.77 -3.51
C VAL A 15 -19.87 -13.29 -2.10
N ALA A 16 -18.58 -13.44 -1.80
CA ALA A 16 -18.07 -13.84 -0.49
C ALA A 16 -16.66 -13.30 -0.26
N PHE A 17 -16.25 -13.21 1.01
CA PHE A 17 -14.88 -12.85 1.38
C PHE A 17 -14.43 -13.62 2.63
N GLU A 18 -13.15 -13.96 2.68
CA GLU A 18 -12.47 -14.41 3.89
C GLU A 18 -11.90 -13.20 4.65
N SER A 19 -12.10 -13.14 5.96
CA SER A 19 -11.64 -12.04 6.82
C SER A 19 -10.21 -12.28 7.29
N THR A 20 -9.37 -11.25 7.27
CA THR A 20 -8.00 -11.31 7.80
C THR A 20 -7.89 -10.84 9.23
N LEU A 21 -8.97 -10.33 9.82
CA LEU A 21 -8.94 -9.74 11.16
C LEU A 21 -8.57 -10.76 12.25
N GLY A 22 -8.79 -12.07 12.00
CA GLY A 22 -8.33 -13.15 12.87
C GLY A 22 -6.83 -13.47 12.75
N GLU A 23 -6.15 -12.91 11.75
CA GLU A 23 -4.72 -13.14 11.43
C GLU A 23 -3.91 -11.88 11.75
N GLY A 24 -4.09 -11.30 12.94
CA GLY A 24 -3.45 -10.04 13.35
C GLY A 24 -2.23 -10.21 14.27
N GLY A 25 -1.70 -9.07 14.72
CA GLY A 25 -0.67 -9.01 15.76
C GLY A 25 0.77 -9.10 15.26
N LEU A 26 1.68 -8.80 16.19
CA LEU A 26 3.12 -8.94 16.01
C LEU A 26 3.53 -10.41 16.15
N ILE A 27 4.39 -10.88 15.25
CA ILE A 27 4.99 -12.22 15.32
C ILE A 27 6.44 -12.11 15.78
N ASP A 28 7.19 -11.18 15.19
CA ASP A 28 8.60 -10.93 15.50
C ASP A 28 9.01 -9.53 15.05
N PHE A 29 9.97 -8.92 15.75
CA PHE A 29 10.51 -7.62 15.40
C PHE A 29 12.00 -7.56 15.72
N SER A 30 12.83 -7.34 14.70
CA SER A 30 14.26 -7.06 14.85
C SER A 30 14.54 -5.63 14.39
N PRO A 31 14.57 -4.64 15.31
CA PRO A 31 14.90 -3.27 14.97
C PRO A 31 16.31 -3.15 14.38
N ALA A 32 17.27 -3.91 14.90
CA ALA A 32 18.65 -3.90 14.41
C ALA A 32 18.75 -4.30 12.92
N ASP A 33 17.93 -5.26 12.49
CA ASP A 33 17.89 -5.73 11.11
C ASP A 33 16.93 -4.91 10.23
N GLN A 34 16.15 -3.99 10.82
CA GLN A 34 15.05 -3.27 10.17
C GLN A 34 14.03 -4.22 9.52
N VAL A 35 13.65 -5.27 10.25
CA VAL A 35 12.70 -6.29 9.79
C VAL A 35 11.64 -6.55 10.83
N VAL A 36 10.38 -6.59 10.40
CA VAL A 36 9.23 -6.95 11.24
C VAL A 36 8.41 -8.04 10.57
N GLU A 37 7.97 -9.03 11.34
CA GLU A 37 7.01 -10.05 10.92
C GLU A 37 5.68 -9.85 11.66
N VAL A 38 4.60 -9.77 10.91
CA VAL A 38 3.26 -9.46 11.42
C VAL A 38 2.18 -10.29 10.74
N GLY A 39 1.06 -10.44 11.41
CA GLY A 39 -0.17 -10.95 10.81
C GLY A 39 -0.76 -9.95 9.81
N ALA A 40 -1.34 -10.43 8.71
CA ALA A 40 -1.95 -9.60 7.66
C ALA A 40 -3.17 -8.80 8.14
N GLY A 41 -3.79 -9.22 9.25
CA GLY A 41 -4.87 -8.52 9.94
C GLY A 41 -4.41 -7.35 10.81
N MET A 42 -3.11 -7.21 11.08
CA MET A 42 -2.60 -6.16 11.97
C MET A 42 -2.98 -4.77 11.42
N PRO A 43 -3.64 -3.91 12.22
CA PRO A 43 -3.92 -2.53 11.84
C PRO A 43 -2.63 -1.76 11.56
N ILE A 44 -2.62 -0.94 10.50
CA ILE A 44 -1.45 -0.11 10.17
C ILE A 44 -1.13 0.88 11.29
N SER A 45 -2.15 1.41 11.98
CA SER A 45 -1.96 2.31 13.13
C SER A 45 -1.22 1.63 14.29
N GLU A 46 -1.56 0.38 14.58
CA GLU A 46 -0.92 -0.40 15.64
C GLU A 46 0.54 -0.72 15.26
N LEU A 47 0.78 -1.13 14.00
CA LEU A 47 2.12 -1.37 13.50
C LEU A 47 2.99 -0.11 13.55
N GLN A 48 2.47 1.03 13.10
CA GLN A 48 3.23 2.29 13.10
C GLN A 48 3.54 2.78 14.52
N ALA A 49 2.63 2.60 15.47
CA ALA A 49 2.90 2.90 16.88
C ALA A 49 4.01 1.99 17.45
N LEU A 50 3.96 0.69 17.14
CA LEU A 50 4.97 -0.28 17.56
C LEU A 50 6.35 0.03 16.99
N LEU A 51 6.44 0.31 15.68
CA LEU A 51 7.69 0.68 15.03
C LEU A 51 8.22 2.03 15.55
N GLY A 52 7.31 2.98 15.79
CA GLY A 52 7.65 4.32 16.27
C GLY A 52 8.34 4.31 17.64
N ALA A 53 8.02 3.35 18.50
CA ALA A 53 8.69 3.16 19.79
C ALA A 53 10.20 2.87 19.64
N GLU A 54 10.60 2.24 18.53
CA GLU A 54 12.00 1.93 18.18
C GLU A 54 12.60 2.92 17.17
N GLY A 55 11.93 4.06 16.93
CA GLY A 55 12.38 5.06 15.96
C GLY A 55 12.33 4.58 14.50
N GLN A 56 11.45 3.62 14.21
CA GLN A 56 11.22 3.07 12.88
C GLN A 56 9.79 3.33 12.39
N CYS A 57 9.57 3.10 11.10
CA CYS A 57 8.26 3.23 10.47
C CYS A 57 8.17 2.40 9.19
N LEU A 58 6.94 2.24 8.71
CA LEU A 58 6.68 2.10 7.28
C LEU A 58 6.55 3.49 6.67
N PRO A 59 7.10 3.76 5.47
CA PRO A 59 7.14 5.09 4.86
C PRO A 59 5.78 5.41 4.21
N LEU A 60 4.76 5.52 5.05
CA LEU A 60 3.39 5.90 4.72
C LEU A 60 3.16 7.38 5.09
N LEU A 61 2.16 7.98 4.47
CA LEU A 61 1.74 9.34 4.81
C LEU A 61 1.09 9.35 6.20
N ASP A 62 1.40 10.36 7.01
CA ASP A 62 0.76 10.55 8.31
C ASP A 62 -0.73 10.90 8.10
N PRO A 63 -1.68 10.11 8.64
CA PRO A 63 -3.10 10.40 8.55
C PRO A 63 -3.51 11.73 9.17
N ALA A 64 -2.79 12.22 10.16
CA ALA A 64 -3.09 13.49 10.82
C ALA A 64 -2.83 14.68 9.88
N GLU A 65 -1.79 14.58 9.05
CA GLU A 65 -1.43 15.62 8.08
C GLU A 65 -2.19 15.46 6.75
N TRP A 66 -2.36 14.22 6.29
CA TRP A 66 -2.86 13.92 4.94
C TRP A 66 -4.32 13.49 4.91
N GLY A 67 -4.93 13.21 6.06
CA GLY A 67 -6.30 12.72 6.19
C GLY A 67 -6.40 11.19 6.20
N ALA A 68 -7.44 10.67 6.87
CA ALA A 68 -7.61 9.23 7.13
C ALA A 68 -7.77 8.37 5.87
N ALA A 69 -8.11 8.97 4.71
CA ALA A 69 -8.22 8.24 3.45
C ALA A 69 -6.89 8.11 2.68
N ALA A 70 -5.83 8.79 3.14
CA ALA A 70 -4.48 8.69 2.58
C ALA A 70 -3.91 7.26 2.70
N ALA A 71 -3.04 6.90 1.74
CA ALA A 71 -2.63 5.53 1.47
C ALA A 71 -2.26 4.70 2.72
N GLY A 72 -2.91 3.55 2.89
CA GLY A 72 -2.64 2.59 3.98
C GLY A 72 -3.53 2.73 5.22
N TYR A 73 -4.10 3.90 5.48
CA TYR A 73 -4.96 4.13 6.64
C TYR A 73 -6.46 4.16 6.31
N PRO A 74 -7.34 3.87 7.28
CA PRO A 74 -7.11 3.07 8.49
C PRO A 74 -7.12 1.56 8.16
N GLY A 75 -6.25 1.10 7.26
CA GLY A 75 -6.24 -0.28 6.75
C GLY A 75 -5.48 -1.28 7.64
N THR A 76 -5.40 -2.53 7.15
CA THR A 76 -4.53 -3.58 7.72
C THR A 76 -3.31 -3.79 6.83
N VAL A 77 -2.27 -4.45 7.35
CA VAL A 77 -1.05 -4.82 6.60
C VAL A 77 -1.38 -5.56 5.31
N GLY A 78 -2.23 -6.58 5.38
CA GLY A 78 -2.66 -7.33 4.20
C GLY A 78 -3.43 -6.48 3.20
N GLY A 79 -4.27 -5.55 3.68
CA GLY A 79 -4.99 -4.60 2.83
C GLY A 79 -4.06 -3.63 2.10
N LEU A 80 -3.05 -3.10 2.80
CA LEU A 80 -2.01 -2.25 2.23
C LEU A 80 -1.31 -2.96 1.06
N LEU A 81 -0.87 -4.21 1.26
CA LEU A 81 -0.19 -4.97 0.22
C LEU A 81 -1.12 -5.38 -0.93
N ALA A 82 -2.33 -5.82 -0.61
CA ALA A 82 -3.31 -6.20 -1.61
C ALA A 82 -3.67 -5.03 -2.54
N CYS A 83 -3.69 -3.79 -2.04
CA CYS A 83 -3.99 -2.61 -2.85
C CYS A 83 -2.73 -2.05 -3.55
N ASN A 84 -1.56 -2.11 -2.92
CA ASN A 84 -0.28 -1.61 -3.44
C ASN A 84 -0.37 -0.19 -4.05
N LEU A 85 -1.00 0.73 -3.33
CA LEU A 85 -1.25 2.08 -3.83
C LEU A 85 0.00 2.96 -3.72
N PRO A 86 0.20 3.93 -4.65
CA PRO A 86 1.23 4.95 -4.52
C PRO A 86 1.08 5.80 -3.24
N HIS A 87 2.19 6.30 -2.75
CA HIS A 87 2.31 7.16 -1.56
C HIS A 87 3.49 8.14 -1.73
N GLY A 88 3.59 9.15 -0.86
CA GLY A 88 4.54 10.27 -1.02
C GLY A 88 6.03 9.92 -0.91
N TYR A 89 6.36 8.73 -0.40
CA TYR A 89 7.75 8.25 -0.31
C TYR A 89 8.11 7.25 -1.42
N MET A 90 7.22 7.00 -2.39
CA MET A 90 7.42 5.94 -3.38
C MET A 90 8.69 6.12 -4.21
N ALA A 91 9.04 7.37 -4.56
CA ALA A 91 10.24 7.65 -5.35
C ALA A 91 11.55 7.21 -4.66
N SER A 92 11.58 7.26 -3.33
CA SER A 92 12.78 7.03 -2.53
C SER A 92 12.77 5.71 -1.77
N CYS A 93 11.59 5.26 -1.36
CA CYS A 93 11.39 4.09 -0.52
C CYS A 93 10.71 2.92 -1.25
N GLY A 94 10.35 3.09 -2.53
CA GLY A 94 9.62 2.08 -3.30
C GLY A 94 8.15 1.99 -2.91
N MET A 95 7.39 1.15 -3.63
CA MET A 95 5.99 0.84 -3.31
C MET A 95 5.88 -0.16 -2.14
N PRO A 96 4.69 -0.34 -1.54
CA PRO A 96 4.46 -1.38 -0.54
C PRO A 96 4.94 -2.79 -0.98
N ARG A 97 4.86 -3.09 -2.28
CA ARG A 97 5.45 -4.29 -2.91
C ARG A 97 6.92 -4.51 -2.55
N ASP A 98 7.70 -3.43 -2.56
CA ASP A 98 9.15 -3.44 -2.43
C ASP A 98 9.57 -3.60 -0.96
N TRP A 99 8.62 -3.47 -0.03
CA TRP A 99 8.88 -3.66 1.39
C TRP A 99 8.74 -5.12 1.82
N VAL A 100 8.10 -5.96 1.00
CA VAL A 100 7.84 -7.37 1.33
C VAL A 100 9.10 -8.20 1.09
N LEU A 101 9.64 -8.76 2.17
CA LEU A 101 10.79 -9.67 2.14
C LEU A 101 10.36 -11.14 2.09
N GLY A 102 9.16 -11.43 2.62
CA GLY A 102 8.56 -12.75 2.61
C GLY A 102 7.12 -12.73 3.09
N ALA A 103 6.38 -13.80 2.82
CA ALA A 103 5.00 -13.93 3.26
C ALA A 103 4.54 -15.38 3.33
N THR A 104 3.52 -15.61 4.15
CA THR A 104 2.65 -16.77 4.06
C THR A 104 1.38 -16.36 3.33
N LEU A 105 1.10 -17.02 2.21
CA LEU A 105 -0.08 -16.80 1.37
C LEU A 105 -1.02 -17.99 1.49
N ARG A 106 -2.32 -17.73 1.66
CA ARG A 106 -3.38 -18.73 1.63
C ARG A 106 -4.13 -18.66 0.30
N ARG A 107 -4.30 -19.83 -0.33
CA ARG A 107 -5.08 -20.02 -1.55
C ARG A 107 -6.57 -20.21 -1.23
N PRO A 108 -7.49 -20.15 -2.22
CA PRO A 108 -8.91 -20.30 -1.97
C PRO A 108 -9.31 -21.71 -1.51
N ASP A 109 -8.45 -22.71 -1.73
CA ASP A 109 -8.60 -24.08 -1.22
C ASP A 109 -8.13 -24.23 0.24
N GLY A 110 -7.73 -23.14 0.89
CA GLY A 110 -7.24 -23.12 2.27
C GLY A 110 -5.77 -23.50 2.43
N THR A 111 -5.09 -23.91 1.36
CA THR A 111 -3.67 -24.28 1.45
C THR A 111 -2.80 -23.06 1.63
N GLU A 112 -1.87 -23.14 2.58
CA GLU A 112 -0.87 -22.10 2.82
C GLU A 112 0.47 -22.44 2.15
N ALA A 113 1.10 -21.42 1.57
CA ALA A 113 2.43 -21.50 0.99
C ALA A 113 3.30 -20.36 1.54
N LYS A 114 4.55 -20.68 1.86
CA LYS A 114 5.55 -19.71 2.33
C LYS A 114 6.53 -19.40 1.22
N SER A 115 6.91 -18.13 1.10
CA SER A 115 7.93 -17.68 0.16
C SER A 115 8.67 -16.47 0.74
N GLY A 116 9.92 -16.28 0.30
CA GLY A 116 10.80 -15.23 0.80
C GLY A 116 11.45 -15.58 2.13
N SER A 117 12.17 -14.63 2.69
CA SER A 117 12.90 -14.82 3.95
C SER A 117 13.18 -13.47 4.61
N ARG A 118 13.70 -13.46 5.84
CA ARG A 118 14.20 -12.25 6.49
C ARG A 118 15.48 -11.69 5.84
N ALA A 119 16.16 -12.46 4.99
CA ALA A 119 17.42 -12.04 4.38
C ALA A 119 17.18 -10.99 3.28
N VAL A 120 17.97 -9.91 3.32
CA VAL A 120 17.93 -8.81 2.33
C VAL A 120 18.24 -9.30 0.91
N LYS A 121 19.12 -10.30 0.78
CA LYS A 121 19.42 -10.97 -0.50
C LYS A 121 18.98 -12.41 -0.41
N SER A 122 17.89 -12.73 -1.10
CA SER A 122 17.46 -14.10 -1.34
C SER A 122 17.52 -14.37 -2.84
N VAL A 123 18.19 -15.46 -3.22
CA VAL A 123 18.31 -15.95 -4.61
C VAL A 123 17.50 -17.23 -4.84
N ALA A 124 16.60 -17.55 -3.91
CA ALA A 124 15.81 -18.78 -3.95
C ALA A 124 14.50 -18.59 -4.74
N GLY A 125 14.56 -18.88 -6.05
CA GLY A 125 13.38 -19.03 -6.90
C GLY A 125 12.62 -17.72 -7.19
N TYR A 126 11.34 -17.86 -7.53
CA TYR A 126 10.47 -16.73 -7.84
C TYR A 126 10.02 -15.99 -6.57
N ASP A 127 9.79 -14.69 -6.68
CA ASP A 127 9.19 -13.82 -5.64
C ASP A 127 7.69 -14.12 -5.41
N ALA A 128 7.36 -15.38 -5.11
CA ALA A 128 5.98 -15.84 -4.97
C ALA A 128 5.23 -15.13 -3.83
N HIS A 129 5.94 -14.69 -2.78
CA HIS A 129 5.40 -13.86 -1.70
C HIS A 129 4.86 -12.50 -2.18
N LYS A 130 5.24 -12.05 -3.37
CA LYS A 130 4.74 -10.80 -3.98
C LYS A 130 3.56 -11.02 -4.93
N LEU A 131 3.07 -12.25 -5.13
CA LEU A 131 1.95 -12.54 -6.03
C LEU A 131 0.61 -11.97 -5.53
N GLY A 132 0.43 -11.84 -4.21
CA GLY A 132 -0.76 -11.21 -3.63
C GLY A 132 -0.76 -9.68 -3.71
N VAL A 133 0.38 -9.07 -4.03
CA VAL A 133 0.52 -7.61 -4.07
C VAL A 133 -0.23 -7.06 -5.28
N GLY A 134 -1.10 -6.07 -5.05
CA GLY A 134 -1.94 -5.49 -6.12
C GLY A 134 -3.02 -6.44 -6.65
N ALA A 135 -3.19 -7.63 -6.05
CA ALA A 135 -4.24 -8.58 -6.43
C ALA A 135 -5.61 -8.21 -5.83
N TRP A 136 -5.69 -7.16 -5.02
CA TRP A 136 -6.92 -6.70 -4.36
C TRP A 136 -7.61 -7.79 -3.51
N GLY A 137 -6.83 -8.76 -3.03
CA GLY A 137 -7.34 -9.88 -2.26
C GLY A 137 -8.11 -10.93 -3.07
N ARG A 138 -7.92 -10.96 -4.39
CA ARG A 138 -8.47 -11.98 -5.30
C ARG A 138 -7.45 -13.11 -5.49
N GLY A 139 -7.89 -14.35 -5.31
CA GLY A 139 -7.09 -15.55 -5.56
C GLY A 139 -6.07 -15.89 -4.48
N LEU A 140 -5.41 -14.91 -3.86
CA LEU A 140 -4.44 -15.13 -2.77
C LEU A 140 -4.70 -14.16 -1.61
N MET A 141 -4.63 -14.69 -0.39
CA MET A 141 -4.76 -13.94 0.86
C MET A 141 -3.43 -13.94 1.60
N TYR A 142 -2.99 -12.77 2.07
CA TYR A 142 -1.89 -12.70 3.03
C TYR A 142 -2.37 -13.21 4.39
N VAL A 143 -1.56 -14.06 5.03
CA VAL A 143 -1.76 -14.53 6.41
C VAL A 143 -0.71 -13.92 7.32
N ARG A 144 0.56 -14.03 6.92
CA ARG A 144 1.72 -13.43 7.61
C ARG A 144 2.61 -12.73 6.61
N VAL A 145 3.26 -11.67 7.03
CA VAL A 145 4.11 -10.85 6.18
C VAL A 145 5.38 -10.48 6.93
N ILE A 146 6.51 -10.64 6.27
CA ILE A 146 7.81 -10.13 6.69
C ILE A 146 8.06 -8.85 5.88
N LEU A 147 8.19 -7.73 6.57
CA LEU A 147 8.40 -6.41 5.99
C LEU A 147 9.75 -5.86 6.43
N ARG A 148 10.43 -5.18 5.51
CA ARG A 148 11.48 -4.23 5.90
C ARG A 148 10.86 -2.97 6.52
N THR A 149 11.56 -2.36 7.45
CA THR A 149 11.20 -1.09 8.08
C THR A 149 12.22 -0.01 7.70
N TYR A 150 11.93 1.25 8.05
CA TYR A 150 12.77 2.39 7.73
C TYR A 150 12.97 3.26 8.98
N PRO A 151 14.15 3.90 9.14
CA PRO A 151 14.39 4.79 10.27
C PRO A 151 13.59 6.10 10.10
N THR A 152 12.87 6.51 11.14
CA THR A 152 12.02 7.71 11.09
C THR A 152 12.83 8.99 10.87
N LYS A 153 13.98 9.12 11.55
CA LYS A 153 14.89 10.28 11.43
C LYS A 153 15.72 10.32 10.14
N GLY A 154 15.58 9.32 9.27
CA GLY A 154 16.33 9.19 8.02
C GLY A 154 15.43 9.14 6.79
N LEU A 155 14.12 9.35 6.93
CA LEU A 155 13.24 9.40 5.78
C LEU A 155 13.60 10.59 4.90
N PRO A 156 13.81 10.36 3.59
CA PRO A 156 14.07 11.44 2.65
C PRO A 156 12.85 12.34 2.50
N ALA A 157 13.08 13.58 2.07
CA ALA A 157 12.00 14.51 1.82
C ALA A 157 11.02 13.95 0.77
N MET A 158 9.73 14.08 1.04
CA MET A 158 8.71 13.70 0.09
C MET A 158 8.68 14.69 -1.09
N SER A 159 8.38 14.18 -2.28
CA SER A 159 8.19 14.98 -3.50
C SER A 159 6.73 15.38 -3.73
N ILE A 160 5.79 14.88 -2.92
CA ILE A 160 4.36 15.13 -3.06
C ILE A 160 4.02 16.58 -2.71
N VAL A 161 3.25 17.22 -3.58
CA VAL A 161 2.70 18.56 -3.40
C VAL A 161 1.23 18.42 -3.06
N GLN A 162 0.85 18.83 -1.85
CA GLN A 162 -0.54 18.86 -1.41
C GLN A 162 -1.19 20.18 -1.78
N SER A 163 -2.31 20.13 -2.48
CA SER A 163 -3.12 21.29 -2.86
C SER A 163 -4.36 21.45 -1.97
N ALA A 164 -4.87 20.35 -1.40
CA ALA A 164 -6.00 20.35 -0.46
C ALA A 164 -6.01 19.09 0.44
N PRO A 165 -6.75 19.09 1.57
CA PRO A 165 -6.89 17.91 2.44
C PRO A 165 -7.62 16.73 1.76
N ILE A 166 -7.18 15.48 2.04
CA ILE A 166 -7.84 14.27 1.54
C ILE A 166 -8.95 13.83 2.51
N GLN A 167 -10.15 14.32 2.29
CA GLN A 167 -11.31 14.08 3.18
C GLN A 167 -12.17 12.87 2.78
N ALA A 168 -12.02 12.40 1.54
CA ALA A 168 -12.84 11.35 0.95
C ALA A 168 -11.95 10.39 0.12
N PRO A 169 -12.47 9.21 -0.26
CA PRO A 169 -11.78 8.34 -1.21
C PRO A 169 -11.45 9.07 -2.51
N VAL A 170 -10.18 9.07 -2.87
CA VAL A 170 -9.65 9.74 -4.06
C VAL A 170 -9.50 8.80 -5.24
N PHE A 171 -9.56 9.38 -6.44
CA PHE A 171 -8.98 8.79 -7.64
C PHE A 171 -7.47 9.01 -7.62
N ILE A 172 -6.74 7.98 -8.00
CA ILE A 172 -5.29 7.97 -8.16
C ILE A 172 -5.05 7.64 -9.62
N GLN A 173 -4.33 8.51 -10.32
CA GLN A 173 -3.93 8.24 -11.69
C GLN A 173 -2.42 8.38 -11.83
N ARG A 174 -1.88 7.63 -12.77
CA ARG A 174 -0.49 7.74 -13.18
C ARG A 174 -0.42 7.87 -14.69
N CYS A 175 0.44 8.75 -15.15
CA CYS A 175 0.64 9.05 -16.57
C CYS A 175 2.14 9.07 -16.90
N LEU A 176 2.47 9.16 -18.18
CA LEU A 176 3.84 9.37 -18.63
C LEU A 176 4.38 10.73 -18.18
N ARG A 177 5.70 10.81 -18.05
CA ARG A 177 6.39 12.06 -17.72
C ARG A 177 6.11 13.19 -18.71
N SER A 178 5.99 12.87 -20.00
CA SER A 178 5.66 13.84 -21.07
C SER A 178 4.28 14.47 -20.88
N ASP A 179 3.34 13.72 -20.28
CA ASP A 179 1.94 14.08 -20.24
C ASP A 179 1.54 14.72 -18.90
N PHE A 180 2.41 14.61 -17.90
CA PHE A 180 2.12 14.97 -16.50
C PHE A 180 1.58 16.38 -16.34
N ASP A 181 2.26 17.39 -16.89
CA ASP A 181 1.82 18.79 -16.74
C ASP A 181 0.49 19.05 -17.45
N SER A 182 0.26 18.39 -18.59
CA SER A 182 -1.00 18.50 -19.31
C SER A 182 -2.14 17.84 -18.54
N MET A 183 -1.92 16.62 -18.05
CA MET A 183 -2.88 15.88 -17.24
C MET A 183 -3.20 16.61 -15.95
N LEU A 184 -2.20 17.17 -15.27
CA LEU A 184 -2.38 17.92 -14.03
C LEU A 184 -3.32 19.12 -14.24
N ARG A 185 -3.17 19.86 -15.35
CA ARG A 185 -4.05 20.99 -15.69
C ARG A 185 -5.48 20.56 -16.04
N GLN A 186 -5.63 19.39 -16.67
CA GLN A 186 -6.93 18.90 -17.15
C GLN A 186 -7.70 18.12 -16.08
N THR A 187 -7.02 17.67 -15.02
CA THR A 187 -7.64 16.84 -13.99
C THR A 187 -8.47 17.71 -13.05
N PRO A 188 -9.78 17.48 -12.93
CA PRO A 188 -10.61 18.20 -11.99
C PRO A 188 -10.34 17.75 -10.55
N GLY A 189 -10.52 18.65 -9.59
CA GLY A 189 -10.50 18.31 -8.16
C GLY A 189 -9.18 17.72 -7.65
N VAL A 190 -8.02 18.12 -8.20
CA VAL A 190 -6.70 17.69 -7.72
C VAL A 190 -6.49 18.11 -6.27
N VAL A 191 -6.18 17.14 -5.42
CA VAL A 191 -5.88 17.36 -3.99
C VAL A 191 -4.40 17.20 -3.67
N ALA A 192 -3.70 16.37 -4.43
CA ALA A 192 -2.26 16.22 -4.33
C ALA A 192 -1.70 15.71 -5.65
N HIS A 193 -0.42 15.96 -5.90
CA HIS A 193 0.30 15.39 -7.03
C HIS A 193 1.78 15.19 -6.68
N ASP A 194 2.42 14.24 -7.34
CA ASP A 194 3.85 13.99 -7.20
C ASP A 194 4.51 14.05 -8.58
N PRO A 195 5.25 15.13 -8.89
CA PRO A 195 5.92 15.27 -10.16
C PRO A 195 7.01 14.20 -10.35
N GLN A 196 7.63 13.69 -9.29
CA GLN A 196 8.72 12.72 -9.39
C GLN A 196 8.22 11.32 -9.79
N THR A 197 7.04 10.92 -9.34
CA THR A 197 6.42 9.63 -9.69
C THR A 197 5.32 9.71 -10.75
N GLN A 198 4.96 10.93 -11.16
CA GLN A 198 3.89 11.25 -12.12
C GLN A 198 2.51 10.78 -11.64
N VAL A 199 2.28 10.82 -10.33
CA VAL A 199 1.03 10.42 -9.71
C VAL A 199 0.20 11.66 -9.39
N ILE A 200 -1.10 11.60 -9.68
CA ILE A 200 -2.06 12.66 -9.37
C ILE A 200 -3.19 12.03 -8.55
N TRP A 201 -3.53 12.69 -7.43
CA TRP A 201 -4.68 12.36 -6.59
C TRP A 201 -5.76 13.40 -6.78
N SER A 202 -6.98 12.97 -7.11
CA SER A 202 -8.14 13.84 -7.33
C SER A 202 -9.39 13.35 -6.63
N GLN A 203 -10.29 14.27 -6.24
CA GLN A 203 -11.59 13.94 -5.66
C GLN A 203 -12.63 13.62 -6.73
N GLU A 204 -12.46 14.23 -7.90
CA GLU A 204 -13.30 13.99 -9.06
C GLU A 204 -12.64 12.97 -9.99
N ARG A 205 -13.48 12.26 -10.74
CA ARG A 205 -13.01 11.23 -11.66
C ARG A 205 -12.20 11.88 -12.79
N PRO A 206 -10.90 11.58 -12.94
CA PRO A 206 -10.13 12.07 -14.05
C PRO A 206 -10.49 11.33 -15.35
N ALA A 207 -10.13 11.92 -16.49
CA ALA A 207 -10.08 11.19 -17.75
C ALA A 207 -9.03 10.07 -17.67
N THR A 208 -9.29 8.95 -18.34
CA THR A 208 -8.28 7.88 -18.43
C THR A 208 -7.15 8.34 -19.36
N PRO A 209 -5.87 8.35 -18.89
CA PRO A 209 -4.74 8.73 -19.72
C PRO A 209 -4.55 7.71 -20.86
N PRO A 210 -4.07 8.15 -22.05
CA PRO A 210 -3.83 7.25 -23.19
C PRO A 210 -2.84 6.13 -22.86
N GLU A 211 -1.73 6.48 -22.20
CA GLU A 211 -0.68 5.56 -21.76
C GLU A 211 -0.49 5.67 -20.24
N GLY A 212 -1.45 5.13 -19.50
CA GLY A 212 -1.42 5.14 -18.04
C GLY A 212 -2.56 4.35 -17.43
N TRP A 213 -2.91 4.68 -16.20
CA TRP A 213 -4.01 4.02 -15.49
C TRP A 213 -4.68 4.96 -14.50
N VAL A 214 -5.95 4.69 -14.22
CA VAL A 214 -6.72 5.36 -13.17
C VAL A 214 -7.31 4.30 -12.26
N ILE A 215 -7.18 4.53 -10.96
CA ILE A 215 -7.89 3.76 -9.96
C ILE A 215 -8.66 4.68 -9.04
N GLY A 216 -9.88 4.32 -8.70
CA GLY A 216 -10.70 5.13 -7.82
C GLY A 216 -11.88 4.37 -7.25
N PRO A 217 -12.77 5.09 -6.54
CA PRO A 217 -14.07 4.56 -6.17
C PRO A 217 -14.78 3.98 -7.40
N GLY A 218 -15.12 2.70 -7.37
CA GLY A 218 -15.76 1.97 -8.47
C GLY A 218 -14.86 1.08 -9.32
N GLY A 219 -13.54 1.04 -9.11
CA GLY A 219 -12.66 0.11 -9.83
C GLY A 219 -11.34 0.68 -10.35
N TYR A 220 -10.55 -0.21 -10.93
CA TYR A 220 -9.43 0.08 -11.81
C TYR A 220 -9.93 0.15 -13.27
N ARG A 221 -9.43 1.09 -14.05
CA ARG A 221 -9.52 1.11 -15.52
C ARG A 221 -8.19 1.50 -16.14
#